data_AF-A0AB39ZAD8-F1
#
_entry.id   AF-A0AB39ZAD8-F1
#
_cell.length_a   1.000
_cell.length_b   1.000
_cell.length_c   1.000
_cell.angle_alpha   90.00
_cell.angle_beta   90.00
_cell.angle_gamma   90.00
#
_symmetry.space_group_name_H-M   'P 1'
#
loop_
_entity.id
_entity.type
_entity.pdbx_description
1 polymer ?
#
loop_
_entity_poly.entity_id
_entity_poly.type
_entity_poly.pdbx_seq_one_letter_code
_entity_poly.pdbx_strand_id
1 'polypeptide(L)'
;MKFFIWLSLLLACRGLKVTEDNIITELCFKPYTGPACQKMKTFYWNKDKKACSISNYLMEPCGFFHKKETCNTICSKESWTLPDLEKYVSKLP
;
A
#
# COMPACT_ATOMS: atom_id res chain seq x y z
N MET A 1 -31.75 32.92 8.58
CA MET A 1 -31.30 32.26 7.33
C MET A 1 -29.78 32.19 7.15
N LYS A 2 -28.97 33.10 7.73
CA LYS A 2 -27.49 33.04 7.65
C LYS A 2 -26.82 31.91 8.46
N PHE A 3 -27.42 31.49 9.57
CA PHE A 3 -26.87 30.44 10.44
C PHE A 3 -26.76 29.06 9.76
N PHE A 4 -27.75 28.70 8.93
CA PHE A 4 -27.76 27.41 8.24
C PHE A 4 -26.66 27.29 7.19
N ILE A 5 -26.30 28.41 6.53
CA ILE A 5 -25.21 28.44 5.53
C ILE A 5 -23.85 28.20 6.20
N TRP A 6 -23.65 28.76 7.40
CA TRP A 6 -22.44 28.53 8.19
C TRP A 6 -22.34 27.09 8.69
N LEU A 7 -23.45 26.48 9.09
CA LEU A 7 -23.48 25.07 9.51
C LEU A 7 -23.13 24.14 8.35
N SER A 8 -23.63 24.42 7.14
CA SER A 8 -23.29 23.65 5.94
C SER A 8 -21.81 23.75 5.56
N LEU A 9 -21.17 24.92 5.73
CA LEU A 9 -19.72 25.07 5.52
C LEU A 9 -18.91 24.27 6.55
N LEU A 10 -19.33 24.26 7.82
CA LEU A 10 -18.65 23.50 8.87
C LEU A 10 -18.78 21.98 8.66
N LEU A 11 -19.88 21.51 8.06
CA LEU A 11 -20.08 20.10 7.68
C LEU A 11 -19.26 19.71 6.45
N ALA A 12 -19.08 20.59 5.47
CA ALA A 12 -18.23 20.35 4.31
C ALA A 12 -16.72 20.32 4.66
N CYS A 13 -16.29 21.07 5.67
CA CYS A 13 -14.92 21.02 6.21
C CYS A 13 -14.65 19.83 7.14
N ARG A 14 -15.67 19.03 7.51
CA ARG A 14 -15.46 17.65 7.97
C ARG A 14 -15.18 16.76 6.76
N GLY A 15 -14.32 17.24 5.87
CA GLY A 15 -13.73 16.45 4.82
C GLY A 15 -13.11 15.25 5.50
N LEU A 16 -13.74 14.10 5.21
CA LEU A 16 -13.22 12.76 5.33
C LEU A 16 -11.87 12.75 6.07
N LYS A 17 -11.91 12.60 7.40
CA LYS A 17 -10.78 11.99 8.09
C LYS A 17 -10.70 10.60 7.48
N VAL A 18 -10.04 10.50 6.32
CA VAL A 18 -9.48 9.26 5.82
C VAL A 18 -8.64 8.83 7.00
N THR A 19 -9.16 7.86 7.75
CA THR A 19 -8.34 7.08 8.66
C THR A 19 -7.07 6.78 7.88
N GLU A 20 -5.89 7.01 8.48
CA GLU A 20 -4.62 6.65 7.86
C GLU A 20 -4.65 5.13 7.63
N ASP A 21 -5.27 4.72 6.53
CA ASP A 21 -5.60 3.35 6.26
C ASP A 21 -4.27 2.66 5.99
N ASN A 22 -4.02 1.59 6.76
CA ASN A 22 -2.78 0.84 6.66
C ASN A 22 -2.69 0.16 5.28
N ILE A 23 -2.03 0.84 4.35
CA ILE A 23 -1.94 0.43 2.93
C ILE A 23 -1.13 -0.86 2.75
N ILE A 24 -0.38 -1.28 3.77
CA ILE A 24 0.44 -2.50 3.74
C ILE A 24 -0.40 -3.75 3.66
N THR A 25 -1.62 -3.73 4.20
CA THR A 25 -2.51 -4.88 4.09
C THR A 25 -2.87 -5.15 2.64
N GLU A 26 -3.18 -4.11 1.88
CA GLU A 26 -3.45 -4.21 0.44
C GLU A 26 -2.18 -4.53 -0.35
N LEU A 27 -1.08 -3.85 -0.04
CA LEU A 27 0.16 -3.94 -0.81
C LEU A 27 0.95 -5.25 -0.60
N CYS A 28 0.98 -5.75 0.63
CA CYS A 28 1.85 -6.86 1.04
C CYS A 28 1.08 -8.12 1.44
N PHE A 29 -0.15 -7.99 1.95
CA PHE A 29 -0.85 -9.11 2.59
C PHE A 29 -1.99 -9.70 1.76
N LYS A 30 -2.12 -9.23 0.53
CA LYS A 30 -3.16 -9.57 -0.44
C LYS A 30 -2.60 -9.99 -1.82
N PRO A 31 -1.70 -11.00 -1.87
CA PRO A 31 -0.95 -11.31 -3.09
C PRO A 31 -1.77 -11.99 -4.22
N TYR A 32 -3.04 -12.33 -3.95
CA TYR A 32 -3.99 -12.96 -4.88
C TYR A 32 -5.14 -12.03 -5.27
N THR A 33 -5.09 -10.76 -4.85
CA THR A 33 -6.12 -9.77 -5.17
C THR A 33 -5.44 -8.62 -5.89
N GLY A 34 -5.70 -8.49 -7.18
CA GLY A 34 -5.08 -7.47 -8.01
C GLY A 34 -5.28 -7.75 -9.50
N PRO A 35 -4.77 -6.87 -10.37
CA PRO A 35 -4.74 -7.16 -11.80
C PRO A 35 -3.83 -8.36 -12.07
N ALA A 36 -4.07 -9.03 -13.21
CA ALA A 36 -3.22 -10.13 -13.67
C ALA A 36 -1.74 -9.74 -13.70
N CYS A 37 -0.84 -10.67 -13.39
CA CYS A 37 0.59 -10.40 -13.34
C CYS A 37 1.08 -9.86 -14.69
N GLN A 38 1.59 -8.63 -14.70
CA GLN A 38 2.04 -7.97 -15.93
C GLN A 38 3.55 -8.12 -16.17
N LYS A 39 4.32 -8.54 -15.17
CA LYS A 39 5.79 -8.60 -15.20
C LYS A 39 6.33 -9.82 -14.49
N MET A 40 7.37 -10.42 -15.06
CA MET A 40 8.15 -11.50 -14.44
C MET A 40 9.22 -10.94 -13.49
N LYS A 41 9.77 -11.80 -12.63
CA LYS A 41 10.88 -11.49 -11.70
C LYS A 41 10.56 -10.34 -10.74
N THR A 42 9.33 -10.31 -10.24
CA THR A 42 8.89 -9.37 -9.21
C THR A 42 8.93 -10.04 -7.84
N PHE A 43 8.84 -9.25 -6.77
CA PHE A 43 8.89 -9.72 -5.40
C PHE A 43 7.57 -9.47 -4.68
N TYR A 44 7.09 -10.48 -3.95
CA TYR A 44 5.89 -10.42 -3.12
C TYR A 44 6.24 -10.85 -1.69
N TRP A 45 5.47 -10.37 -0.71
CA TRP A 45 5.64 -10.80 0.67
C TRP A 45 5.04 -12.19 0.88
N ASN A 46 5.86 -13.14 1.31
CA ASN A 46 5.42 -14.46 1.72
C ASN A 46 5.25 -14.47 3.25
N LYS A 47 3.99 -14.58 3.71
CA LYS A 47 3.66 -14.56 5.14
C LYS A 47 4.26 -15.73 5.91
N ASP A 48 4.25 -16.93 5.32
CA ASP A 48 4.77 -18.15 5.97
C ASP A 48 6.28 -18.04 6.20
N LYS A 49 6.99 -17.45 5.24
CA LYS A 49 8.44 -17.22 5.32
C LYS A 49 8.82 -15.94 6.07
N LYS A 50 7.84 -15.07 6.38
CA LYS A 50 8.05 -13.71 6.89
C LYS A 50 9.12 -12.94 6.11
N ALA A 51 9.12 -13.11 4.78
CA ALA A 51 10.14 -12.55 3.89
C ALA A 51 9.62 -12.43 2.46
N CYS A 52 10.24 -11.55 1.67
CA CYS A 52 9.90 -11.44 0.25
C CYS A 52 10.47 -12.58 -0.59
N SER A 53 9.58 -13.18 -1.38
CA SER A 53 9.87 -14.24 -2.36
C SER A 53 9.77 -13.69 -3.78
N ILE A 54 10.52 -14.28 -4.70
CA ILE A 54 10.48 -13.91 -6.12
C ILE A 54 9.35 -14.66 -6.82
N SER A 55 8.58 -13.96 -7.64
CA SER A 55 7.68 -14.54 -8.63
C SER A 55 8.39 -14.53 -9.99
N ASN A 56 8.68 -15.72 -10.51
CA ASN A 56 9.38 -15.89 -11.79
C ASN A 56 8.43 -15.96 -12.98
N TYR A 57 7.13 -16.09 -12.73
CA TYR A 57 6.12 -16.39 -13.75
C TYR A 57 5.03 -15.32 -13.74
N LEU A 58 4.30 -15.20 -14.84
CA LEU A 58 3.11 -14.34 -14.94
C LEU A 58 1.89 -15.05 -14.34
N MET A 59 2.06 -15.61 -13.14
CA MET A 59 1.02 -16.33 -12.40
C MET A 59 1.04 -15.88 -10.94
N GLU A 60 -0.11 -15.92 -10.30
CA GLU A 60 -0.25 -15.57 -8.90
C GLU A 60 0.57 -16.51 -8.00
N PRO A 61 1.11 -16.00 -6.87
CA PRO A 61 1.04 -14.62 -6.39
C PRO A 61 1.87 -13.63 -7.23
N CYS A 62 1.29 -12.48 -7.57
CA CYS A 62 1.99 -11.45 -8.32
C CYS A 62 2.85 -10.61 -7.37
N GLY A 63 4.13 -10.43 -7.70
CA GLY A 63 4.99 -9.47 -7.01
C GLY A 63 4.74 -8.05 -7.46
N PHE A 64 4.59 -7.14 -6.49
CA PHE A 64 4.48 -5.70 -6.74
C PHE A 64 5.87 -5.05 -6.89
N PHE A 65 6.87 -5.55 -6.16
CA PHE A 65 8.16 -4.90 -6.06
C PHE A 65 9.16 -5.40 -7.10
N HIS A 66 10.04 -4.52 -7.58
CA HIS A 66 11.13 -4.90 -8.49
C HIS A 66 12.45 -5.23 -7.78
N LYS A 67 12.59 -4.84 -6.51
CA LYS A 67 13.78 -5.08 -5.68
C LYS A 67 13.36 -5.84 -4.42
N LYS A 68 14.10 -6.89 -4.05
CA LYS A 68 13.81 -7.73 -2.88
C LYS A 68 13.94 -6.93 -1.59
N GLU A 69 14.95 -6.07 -1.52
CA GLU A 69 15.27 -5.25 -0.37
C GLU A 69 14.14 -4.27 -0.08
N THR A 70 13.66 -3.56 -1.11
CA THR A 70 12.52 -2.64 -1.01
C THR A 70 11.26 -3.36 -0.52
N CYS A 71 10.97 -4.55 -1.09
CA CYS A 71 9.87 -5.39 -0.64
C CYS A 71 10.01 -5.75 0.86
N ASN A 72 11.18 -6.22 1.28
CA ASN A 72 11.44 -6.59 2.67
C ASN A 72 11.31 -5.37 3.60
N THR A 73 11.85 -4.21 3.24
CA THR A 73 11.79 -2.99 4.07
C THR A 73 10.36 -2.48 4.25
N ILE A 74 9.54 -2.54 3.20
CA ILE A 74 8.15 -2.08 3.26
C ILE A 74 7.28 -3.11 3.97
N CYS A 75 7.33 -4.37 3.56
CA CYS A 75 6.39 -5.41 4.02
C CYS A 75 6.76 -6.06 5.37
N SER A 76 7.97 -5.85 5.91
CA SER A 76 8.33 -6.35 7.24
C SER A 76 7.75 -5.50 8.38
N LYS A 77 7.26 -4.29 8.08
CA LYS A 77 6.64 -3.43 9.09
C LYS A 77 5.16 -3.78 9.25
N GLU A 78 4.68 -3.67 10.48
CA GLU A 78 3.27 -3.96 10.82
C GLU A 78 2.31 -2.91 10.26
N SER A 79 2.77 -1.66 10.11
CA SER A 79 1.97 -0.59 9.52
C SER A 79 2.83 0.42 8.76
N TRP A 80 2.25 0.95 7.68
CA TRP A 80 2.69 2.19 7.06
C TRP A 80 1.47 3.07 6.84
N THR A 81 1.61 4.34 7.21
CA THR A 81 0.71 5.37 6.71
C THR A 81 1.09 5.68 5.26
N LEU A 82 0.13 6.16 4.47
CA LEU A 82 0.42 6.58 3.08
C LEU A 82 1.52 7.67 3.02
N PRO A 83 1.51 8.72 3.86
CA PRO A 83 2.58 9.72 3.87
C PRO A 83 3.97 9.15 4.19
N ASP A 84 4.06 8.21 5.14
CA ASP A 84 5.33 7.58 5.46
C ASP A 84 5.87 6.77 4.27
N LEU A 85 4.98 6.04 3.60
CA LEU A 85 5.33 5.24 2.43
C LEU A 85 5.80 6.14 1.28
N GLU A 86 5.08 7.23 0.99
CA GLU A 86 5.47 8.22 -0.02
C GLU A 86 6.83 8.85 0.28
N LYS A 87 7.05 9.25 1.54
CA LYS A 87 8.33 9.81 1.99
C LYS A 87 9.48 8.82 1.88
N TYR A 88 9.23 7.53 2.08
CA TYR A 88 10.24 6.50 1.87
C TYR A 88 10.53 6.27 0.38
N VAL A 89 9.48 6.10 -0.43
CA VAL A 89 9.62 5.82 -1.87
C VAL A 89 10.26 6.99 -2.62
N SER A 90 9.98 8.23 -2.24
CA SER A 90 10.60 9.44 -2.84
C SER A 90 12.12 9.56 -2.63
N LYS A 91 12.69 8.76 -1.73
CA LYS A 91 14.14 8.70 -1.47
C LYS A 91 14.82 7.53 -2.14
N LEU A 92 14.07 6.66 -2.82
CA LEU A 92 14.66 5.55 -3.55
C LEU A 92 15.37 6.08 -4.81
N PRO A 93 16.55 5.54 -5.14
CA PRO A 93 17.30 5.93 -6.33
C PRO A 93 16.66 5.41 -7.63
#